data_AF-A0A7K3EMD5-F1
#
_entry.id   AF-A0A7K3EMD5-F1
#
_cell.length_a   1.000
_cell.length_b   1.000
_cell.length_c   1.000
_cell.angle_alpha   90.00
_cell.angle_beta   90.00
_cell.angle_gamma   90.00
#
_symmetry.space_group_name_H-M   'P 1'
#
loop_
_entity.id
_entity.type
_entity.pdbx_description
1 polymer ?
#
loop_
_entity_poly.entity_id
_entity_poly.type
_entity_poly.pdbx_seq_one_letter_code
_entity_poly.pdbx_strand_id
1 'polypeptide(L)'
;MADDAYLFLLPERHPRLAAPLAAVGPLECLETPAVRGWLSAHGTAPGSEQVRILPAASEVLIPEEAERLPVPLTEDESLRVEQECTPASITDLERELLGFRDVTQDWETLVHRAHAAGIPAPRIAQLTGLDPVDVGRLTQF
;
A
#
# COMPACT_ATOMS: atom_id res chain seq x y z
N MET A 1 1.04 3.66 -23.57
CA MET A 1 1.03 2.45 -22.72
C MET A 1 0.75 2.98 -21.33
N ALA A 2 -0.39 2.61 -20.76
CA ALA A 2 -0.69 2.97 -19.38
C ALA A 2 0.14 2.04 -18.48
N ASP A 3 0.64 2.56 -17.37
CA ASP A 3 1.33 1.75 -16.37
C ASP A 3 0.29 0.87 -15.66
N ASP A 4 0.52 -0.43 -15.59
CA ASP A 4 -0.43 -1.37 -14.99
C ASP A 4 -0.18 -1.54 -13.48
N ALA A 5 1.08 -1.46 -13.06
CA ALA A 5 1.50 -1.56 -11.67
C ALA A 5 2.80 -0.80 -11.39
N TYR A 6 3.10 -0.66 -10.10
CA TYR A 6 4.36 -0.10 -9.63
C TYR A 6 5.08 -1.10 -8.72
N LEU A 7 6.36 -1.30 -9.01
CA LEU A 7 7.32 -1.88 -8.06
C LEU A 7 7.88 -0.77 -7.19
N PHE A 8 8.05 -1.01 -5.91
CA PHE A 8 8.66 -0.05 -5.01
C PHE A 8 9.39 -0.72 -3.86
N LEU A 9 10.36 -0.01 -3.30
CA LEU A 9 11.09 -0.46 -2.12
C LEU A 9 10.44 0.12 -0.87
N LEU A 10 9.96 -0.76 -0.01
CA LEU A 10 9.44 -0.37 1.28
C LEU A 10 10.52 -0.58 2.36
N PRO A 11 11.01 0.49 3.02
CA PRO A 11 11.92 0.35 4.15
C PRO A 11 11.22 -0.35 5.32
N GLU A 12 11.95 -1.13 6.12
CA GLU A 12 11.41 -1.96 7.22
C GLU A 12 10.62 -1.18 8.29
N ARG A 13 10.79 0.15 8.33
CA ARG A 13 10.09 1.06 9.25
C ARG A 13 8.63 1.35 8.87
N HIS A 14 8.20 0.99 7.66
CA HIS A 14 6.82 1.24 7.21
C HIS A 14 5.94 0.01 7.43
N PRO A 15 4.65 0.20 7.74
CA PRO A 15 3.70 -0.91 7.81
C PRO A 15 3.69 -1.66 6.48
N ARG A 16 3.54 -2.99 6.52
CA ARG A 16 3.62 -3.90 5.35
C ARG A 16 2.43 -3.68 4.39
N LEU A 17 2.45 -2.54 3.72
CA LEU A 17 1.53 -2.12 2.68
C LEU A 17 1.87 -2.85 1.38
N ALA A 18 0.83 -3.23 0.64
CA ALA A 18 0.89 -3.93 -0.64
C ALA A 18 1.48 -5.36 -0.60
N ALA A 19 1.28 -6.08 -1.70
CA ALA A 19 1.72 -7.46 -1.84
C ALA A 19 3.25 -7.53 -1.88
N PRO A 20 3.89 -8.46 -1.13
CA PRO A 20 5.27 -8.82 -1.39
C PRO A 20 5.37 -9.31 -2.84
N LEU A 21 6.38 -8.86 -3.57
CA LEU A 21 6.62 -9.32 -4.94
C LEU A 21 6.74 -10.86 -5.00
N ALA A 22 7.34 -11.46 -3.97
CA ALA A 22 7.46 -12.90 -3.84
C ALA A 22 6.11 -13.65 -3.68
N ALA A 23 5.06 -13.00 -3.19
CA ALA A 23 3.74 -13.61 -2.97
C ALA A 23 2.87 -13.64 -4.24
N VAL A 24 3.00 -12.62 -5.10
CA VAL A 24 2.31 -12.56 -6.41
C VAL A 24 2.80 -13.66 -7.36
N GLY A 25 4.02 -14.15 -7.13
CA GLY A 25 4.66 -15.17 -7.93
C GLY A 25 5.42 -14.58 -9.13
N PRO A 26 5.77 -15.42 -10.13
CA PRO A 26 6.54 -14.96 -11.27
C PRO A 26 5.73 -13.97 -12.10
N LEU A 27 6.37 -12.86 -12.45
CA LEU A 27 5.90 -11.88 -13.41
C LEU A 27 6.87 -11.82 -14.60
N GLU A 28 6.34 -11.73 -15.81
CA GLU A 28 7.13 -11.62 -17.04
C GLU A 28 8.01 -10.36 -17.02
N CYS A 29 7.52 -9.29 -16.39
CA CYS A 29 8.25 -8.03 -16.26
C CYS A 29 9.57 -8.17 -15.46
N LEU A 30 9.71 -9.16 -14.58
CA LEU A 30 10.95 -9.41 -13.82
C LEU A 30 12.11 -9.85 -14.70
N GLU A 31 11.83 -10.35 -15.90
CA GLU A 31 12.85 -10.73 -16.86
C GLU A 31 13.37 -9.56 -17.69
N THR A 32 12.68 -8.42 -17.63
CA THR A 32 13.05 -7.24 -18.41
C THR A 32 14.32 -6.59 -17.87
N PRO A 33 15.17 -6.01 -18.74
CA PRO A 33 16.39 -5.35 -18.33
C PRO A 33 16.14 -4.13 -17.44
N ALA A 34 14.99 -3.46 -17.58
CA ALA A 34 14.62 -2.32 -16.75
C ALA A 34 14.43 -2.74 -15.28
N VAL A 35 13.64 -3.79 -15.03
CA VAL A 35 13.38 -4.28 -13.68
C VAL A 35 14.64 -4.90 -13.06
N ARG A 36 15.39 -5.69 -13.84
CA ARG A 36 16.67 -6.26 -13.38
C ARG A 36 17.69 -5.18 -13.03
N GLY A 37 17.80 -4.14 -13.86
CA GLY A 37 18.68 -3.00 -13.62
C GLY A 37 18.29 -2.23 -12.35
N TRP A 38 17.00 -1.98 -12.16
CA TRP A 38 16.49 -1.30 -10.97
C TRP A 38 16.74 -2.11 -9.69
N LEU A 39 16.44 -3.42 -9.68
CA LEU A 39 16.73 -4.30 -8.53
C LEU A 39 18.22 -4.32 -8.21
N SER A 40 19.07 -4.45 -9.24
CA SER A 40 20.52 -4.45 -9.07
C SER A 40 21.07 -3.12 -8.57
N ALA A 41 20.52 -1.99 -9.00
CA ALA A 41 20.92 -0.66 -8.54
C ALA A 41 20.66 -0.48 -7.04
N HIS A 42 19.61 -1.13 -6.53
CA HIS A 42 19.24 -1.08 -5.12
C HIS A 42 19.80 -2.24 -4.29
N GLY A 43 20.55 -3.17 -4.91
CA GLY A 43 21.08 -4.35 -4.23
C GLY A 43 19.99 -5.28 -3.67
N THR A 44 18.79 -5.26 -4.26
CA THR A 44 17.65 -6.07 -3.79
C THR A 44 17.39 -7.23 -4.74
N ALA A 45 16.89 -8.33 -4.18
CA ALA A 45 16.46 -9.50 -4.95
C ALA A 45 14.93 -9.49 -5.11
N PRO A 46 14.38 -10.06 -6.18
CA PRO A 46 12.93 -10.12 -6.38
C PRO A 46 12.20 -10.91 -5.30
N GLY A 47 12.90 -11.81 -4.59
CA GLY A 47 12.37 -12.56 -3.44
C GLY A 47 12.45 -11.80 -2.10
N SER A 48 12.96 -10.57 -2.07
CA SER A 48 13.06 -9.80 -0.83
C SER A 48 11.69 -9.28 -0.40
N GLU A 49 11.38 -9.37 0.90
CA GLU A 49 10.15 -8.81 1.47
C GLU A 49 10.06 -7.27 1.38
N GLN A 50 11.18 -6.61 1.08
CA GLN A 50 11.27 -5.16 0.88
C GLN A 50 10.75 -4.73 -0.50
N VAL A 51 10.77 -5.63 -1.49
CA VAL A 51 10.25 -5.34 -2.83
C VAL A 51 8.75 -5.62 -2.82
N ARG A 52 7.98 -4.56 -3.02
CA ARG A 52 6.52 -4.59 -2.99
C ARG A 52 5.99 -4.22 -4.36
N ILE A 53 4.81 -4.73 -4.67
CA ILE A 53 4.10 -4.42 -5.91
C ILE A 53 2.66 -4.01 -5.58
N LEU A 54 2.14 -3.04 -6.33
CA LEU A 54 0.75 -2.63 -6.25
C LEU A 54 0.16 -2.29 -7.62
N PRO A 55 -1.16 -2.36 -7.79
CA PRO A 55 -1.83 -1.87 -8.98
C PRO A 55 -1.65 -0.35 -9.13
N ALA A 56 -1.56 0.15 -10.37
CA ALA A 56 -1.44 1.58 -10.64
C ALA A 56 -2.61 2.39 -10.05
N ALA A 57 -3.82 1.81 -9.96
CA ALA A 57 -4.98 2.42 -9.32
C ALA A 57 -4.76 2.76 -7.83
N SER A 58 -3.79 2.12 -7.17
CA SER A 58 -3.48 2.31 -5.75
C SER A 58 -2.18 3.07 -5.51
N GLU A 59 -1.61 3.75 -6.53
CA GLU A 59 -0.33 4.49 -6.46
C GLU A 59 -0.21 5.41 -5.24
N VAL A 60 -1.34 5.97 -4.77
CA VAL A 60 -1.42 6.83 -3.57
C VAL A 60 -0.93 6.16 -2.28
N LEU A 61 -0.82 4.82 -2.25
CA LEU A 61 -0.31 4.07 -1.10
C LEU A 61 1.21 3.99 -1.07
N ILE A 62 1.90 4.35 -2.16
CA ILE A 62 3.37 4.36 -2.22
C ILE A 62 3.86 5.59 -1.46
N PRO A 63 4.76 5.44 -0.47
CA PRO A 63 5.40 6.58 0.18
C PRO A 63 6.13 7.46 -0.84
N GLU A 64 6.04 8.79 -0.74
CA GLU A 64 6.71 9.71 -1.68
C GLU A 64 8.24 9.55 -1.68
N GLU A 65 8.80 9.11 -0.55
CA GLU A 65 10.22 8.84 -0.36
C GLU A 65 10.68 7.46 -0.87
N ALA A 66 9.73 6.59 -1.26
CA ALA A 66 10.04 5.25 -1.75
C ALA A 66 10.39 5.30 -3.23
N GLU A 67 11.50 4.66 -3.58
CA GLU A 67 11.86 4.50 -4.99
C GLU A 67 10.84 3.58 -5.67
N ARG A 68 10.30 4.04 -6.80
CA ARG A 68 9.26 3.35 -7.55
C ARG A 68 9.63 3.18 -9.02
N LEU A 69 9.18 2.08 -9.60
CA LEU A 69 9.37 1.73 -10.99
C LEU A 69 8.02 1.29 -11.58
N PRO A 70 7.49 2.00 -12.60
CA PRO A 70 6.33 1.50 -13.33
C PRO A 70 6.70 0.22 -14.08
N VAL A 71 5.81 -0.77 -14.04
CA VAL A 71 5.98 -2.03 -14.75
C VAL A 71 4.71 -2.37 -15.53
N PRO A 72 4.85 -2.82 -16.78
CA PRO A 72 3.72 -3.38 -17.51
C PRO A 72 3.37 -4.75 -16.94
N LEU A 73 2.09 -5.03 -16.82
CA LEU A 73 1.55 -6.33 -16.41
C LEU A 73 0.51 -6.79 -17.42
N THR A 74 0.45 -8.09 -17.63
CA THR A 74 -0.67 -8.73 -18.33
C THR A 74 -1.94 -8.71 -17.47
N GLU A 75 -3.11 -8.93 -18.08
CA GLU A 75 -4.39 -8.97 -17.35
C GLU A 75 -4.40 -10.01 -16.21
N ASP A 76 -3.86 -11.21 -16.45
CA ASP A 76 -3.72 -12.27 -15.44
C ASP A 76 -2.75 -11.90 -14.31
N GLU A 77 -1.69 -11.16 -14.59
CA GLU A 77 -0.76 -10.66 -13.59
C GLU A 77 -1.38 -9.56 -12.74
N SER A 78 -2.05 -8.60 -13.38
CA SER A 78 -2.77 -7.53 -12.70
C SER A 78 -3.81 -8.09 -11.74
N LEU A 79 -4.59 -9.09 -12.17
CA LEU A 79 -5.57 -9.73 -11.31
C LEU A 79 -4.93 -10.42 -10.09
N ARG A 80 -3.78 -11.08 -10.26
CA ARG A 80 -3.02 -11.68 -9.15
C ARG A 80 -2.49 -10.62 -8.19
N VAL A 81 -1.92 -9.54 -8.72
CA VAL A 81 -1.45 -8.41 -7.91
C VAL A 81 -2.62 -7.81 -7.13
N GLU A 82 -3.77 -7.61 -7.75
CA GLU A 82 -4.98 -7.13 -7.08
C GLU A 82 -5.44 -8.09 -5.98
N GLN A 83 -5.46 -9.40 -6.23
CA GLN A 83 -5.85 -10.40 -5.23
C GLN A 83 -4.90 -10.41 -4.02
N GLU A 84 -3.59 -10.38 -4.24
CA GLU A 84 -2.59 -10.34 -3.17
C GLU A 84 -2.51 -8.99 -2.47
N CYS A 85 -2.78 -7.90 -3.20
CA CYS A 85 -2.92 -6.54 -2.63
C CYS A 85 -4.25 -6.31 -1.95
N THR A 86 -5.21 -7.24 -2.10
CA THR A 86 -6.45 -7.30 -1.34
C THR A 86 -6.24 -8.28 -0.19
N PRO A 87 -5.56 -7.92 0.91
CA PRO A 87 -5.71 -8.70 2.11
C PRO A 87 -7.20 -8.64 2.47
N ALA A 88 -7.80 -9.79 2.74
CA ALA A 88 -9.17 -9.89 3.27
C ALA A 88 -9.42 -8.91 4.44
N SER A 89 -8.36 -8.51 5.15
CA SER A 89 -8.36 -7.47 6.17
C SER A 89 -8.69 -6.04 5.69
N ILE A 90 -8.39 -5.63 4.45
CA ILE A 90 -8.76 -4.29 3.95
C ILE A 90 -10.26 -4.24 3.62
N THR A 91 -10.84 -5.32 3.09
CA THR A 91 -12.30 -5.38 2.86
C THR A 91 -13.08 -5.48 4.16
N ASP A 92 -12.61 -6.22 5.16
CA ASP A 92 -13.21 -6.24 6.50
C ASP A 92 -13.06 -4.88 7.21
N LEU A 93 -11.90 -4.21 7.07
CA LEU A 93 -11.67 -2.89 7.66
C LEU A 93 -12.44 -1.79 6.92
N GLU A 94 -12.55 -1.82 5.59
CA GLU A 94 -13.38 -0.90 4.81
C GLU A 94 -14.87 -1.14 5.08
N ARG A 95 -15.31 -2.38 5.28
CA ARG A 95 -16.68 -2.68 5.73
C ARG A 95 -16.94 -2.22 7.15
N GLU A 96 -15.97 -2.35 8.06
CA GLU A 96 -16.05 -1.78 9.41
C GLU A 96 -16.11 -0.25 9.36
N LEU A 97 -15.28 0.42 8.53
CA LEU A 97 -15.26 1.87 8.37
C LEU A 97 -16.54 2.42 7.70
N LEU A 98 -17.08 1.70 6.72
CA LEU A 98 -18.37 2.01 6.10
C LEU A 98 -19.55 1.76 7.06
N GLY A 99 -19.44 0.79 7.98
CA GLY A 99 -20.40 0.52 9.05
C GLY A 99 -20.31 1.49 10.23
N PHE A 100 -19.13 2.04 10.52
CA PHE A 100 -18.89 2.98 11.62
C PHE A 100 -19.45 4.38 11.37
N ARG A 101 -19.87 4.67 10.13
CA ARG A 101 -20.59 5.90 9.78
C ARG A 101 -21.95 6.03 10.49
N ASP A 102 -22.45 4.95 11.10
CA ASP A 102 -23.74 4.91 11.81
C ASP A 102 -23.65 4.96 13.35
N VAL A 103 -22.46 4.74 13.96
CA VAL A 103 -22.32 4.70 15.43
C VAL A 103 -21.39 5.80 15.93
N THR A 104 -22.00 6.96 16.11
CA THR A 104 -21.46 8.15 16.75
C THR A 104 -21.03 7.88 18.20
N GLN A 105 -19.84 7.31 18.47
CA GLN A 105 -19.26 7.46 19.83
C GLN A 105 -17.77 7.22 20.07
N ASP A 106 -16.96 6.67 19.15
CA ASP A 106 -15.56 6.32 19.49
C ASP A 106 -14.54 6.62 18.37
N TRP A 107 -14.66 7.79 17.75
CA TRP A 107 -13.78 8.23 16.66
C TRP A 107 -12.32 8.44 17.12
N GLU A 108 -12.08 8.93 18.34
CA GLU A 108 -10.72 9.10 18.90
C GLU A 108 -9.98 7.77 19.03
N THR A 109 -10.67 6.75 19.57
CA THR A 109 -10.15 5.38 19.70
C THR A 109 -9.78 4.77 18.34
N LEU A 110 -10.59 5.05 17.32
CA LEU A 110 -10.35 4.61 15.95
C LEU A 110 -9.13 5.31 15.32
N VAL A 111 -8.97 6.63 15.52
CA VAL A 111 -7.81 7.40 15.05
C VAL A 111 -6.52 6.87 15.70
N HIS A 112 -6.54 6.61 17.00
CA HIS A 112 -5.39 6.03 17.71
C HIS A 112 -5.03 4.63 17.19
N ARG A 113 -6.03 3.77 16.95
CA ARG A 113 -5.80 2.41 16.44
C ARG A 113 -5.31 2.43 14.99
N ALA A 114 -5.86 3.31 14.15
CA ALA A 114 -5.44 3.50 12.77
C ALA A 114 -4.00 4.03 12.69
N HIS A 115 -3.64 4.97 13.55
CA HIS A 115 -2.28 5.46 13.67
C HIS A 115 -1.31 4.39 14.20
N ALA A 116 -1.72 3.62 15.21
CA ALA A 116 -0.95 2.49 15.73
C ALA A 116 -0.77 1.37 14.69
N ALA A 117 -1.70 1.22 13.75
CA ALA A 117 -1.59 0.36 12.58
C ALA A 117 -0.72 0.95 11.46
N GLY A 118 -0.24 2.19 11.61
CA GLY A 118 0.69 2.87 10.69
C GLY A 118 0.02 3.68 9.59
N ILE A 119 -1.28 3.97 9.68
CA ILE A 119 -1.98 4.81 8.70
C ILE A 119 -1.62 6.28 8.98
N PRO A 120 -1.12 7.04 7.98
CA PRO A 120 -0.76 8.45 8.18
C PRO A 120 -2.00 9.32 8.43
N ALA A 121 -1.89 10.29 9.35
CA ALA A 121 -2.92 11.24 9.72
C ALA A 121 -3.70 11.88 8.53
N PRO A 122 -3.06 12.35 7.43
CA PRO A 122 -3.79 12.90 6.29
C PRO A 122 -4.70 11.86 5.60
N ARG A 123 -4.34 10.57 5.63
CA ARG A 123 -5.15 9.49 5.08
C ARG A 123 -6.31 9.14 6.01
N ILE A 124 -6.08 9.15 7.32
CA ILE A 124 -7.15 8.97 8.32
C ILE A 124 -8.21 10.07 8.15
N ALA A 125 -7.80 11.33 8.00
CA ALA A 125 -8.70 12.47 7.78
C ALA A 125 -9.53 12.30 6.48
N GLN A 126 -8.90 11.88 5.39
CA GLN A 126 -9.59 11.57 4.13
C GLN A 126 -10.63 10.45 4.27
N LEU A 127 -10.32 9.41 5.02
CA LEU A 127 -11.18 8.22 5.17
C LEU A 127 -12.31 8.44 6.19
N THR A 128 -12.07 9.24 7.22
CA THR A 128 -13.05 9.54 8.28
C THR A 128 -13.88 10.79 8.00
N GLY A 129 -13.43 11.64 7.06
CA GLY A 129 -14.03 12.96 6.82
C GLY A 129 -13.78 13.96 7.95
N LEU A 130 -12.88 13.64 8.88
CA LEU A 130 -12.49 14.52 9.98
C LEU A 130 -11.53 15.62 9.49
N ASP A 131 -11.50 16.73 10.22
CA ASP A 131 -10.56 17.79 9.94
C ASP A 131 -9.12 17.29 10.18
N PRO A 132 -8.19 17.46 9.22
CA PRO A 132 -6.79 17.05 9.40
C PRO A 132 -6.11 17.68 10.62
N VAL A 133 -6.59 18.82 11.11
CA VAL A 133 -6.12 19.45 12.35
C VAL A 133 -6.51 18.63 13.59
N ASP A 134 -7.73 18.07 13.63
CA ASP A 134 -8.21 17.26 14.75
C ASP A 134 -7.51 15.90 14.79
N VAL A 135 -7.27 15.29 13.62
CA VAL A 135 -6.50 14.04 13.51
C VAL A 135 -5.04 14.25 13.92
N GLY A 136 -4.43 15.37 13.52
CA GLY A 136 -3.06 15.72 13.92
C GLY A 136 -2.91 15.89 15.44
N ARG A 137 -3.93 16.43 16.12
CA ARG A 137 -3.93 16.60 17.58
C ARG A 137 -3.99 15.25 18.33
N LEU A 138 -4.69 14.27 17.78
CA LEU A 138 -4.85 12.95 18.41
C LEU A 138 -3.67 12.00 18.16
N THR A 139 -2.92 12.23 17.09
CA THR A 139 -1.79 11.38 16.71
C THR A 139 -0.44 11.86 17.25
N GLN A 140 -0.41 12.96 18.01
CA GLN A 140 0.79 13.62 18.55
C GLN A 140 1.30 13.07 19.90
N PHE A 141 0.92 11.85 20.30
CA PHE A 141 1.34 11.24 21.58
C PHE A 141 2.39 10.16 21.42
#